data_AF-A0A699ZAS7-F1
#
_entry.id   AF-A0A699ZAS7-F1
#
_cell.length_a   1.000
_cell.length_b   1.000
_cell.length_c   1.000
_cell.angle_alpha   90.00
_cell.angle_beta   90.00
_cell.angle_gamma   90.00
#
_symmetry.space_group_name_H-M   'P 1'
#
loop_
_entity.id
_entity.type
_entity.pdbx_description
1 polymer ?
#
loop_
_entity_poly.entity_id
_entity_poly.type
_entity_poly.pdbx_seq_one_letter_code
_entity_poly.pdbx_strand_id
1 'polypeptide(L)'
;MQQQLMMLNVQFFHDALGMCERIYRTPLPLTYTRHTSRFLLIWLTSLPFALWAPFHWGTIPVSLLISMLLLGIDEIGVQIEEPFGVLPLDAICTRAELDCRQVLNEQVLASQYVE
;
A
#
# COMPACT_ATOMS: atom_id res chain seq x y z
N MET A 1 -29.00 0.63 -27.17
CA MET A 1 -27.54 0.84 -27.30
C MET A 1 -26.97 1.69 -26.16
N GLN A 2 -27.44 2.92 -25.91
CA GLN A 2 -26.93 3.78 -24.81
C GLN A 2 -27.11 3.19 -23.39
N GLN A 3 -28.26 2.56 -23.09
CA GLN A 3 -28.47 1.91 -21.78
C GLN A 3 -27.49 0.74 -21.54
N GLN A 4 -27.10 0.01 -22.57
CA GLN A 4 -26.12 -1.08 -22.45
C GLN A 4 -24.72 -0.54 -22.15
N LEU A 5 -24.34 0.58 -22.76
CA LEU A 5 -23.06 1.24 -22.49
C LEU A 5 -22.98 1.74 -21.03
N MET A 6 -24.08 2.33 -20.52
CA MET A 6 -24.13 2.77 -19.12
C MET A 6 -23.98 1.60 -18.15
N MET A 7 -24.70 0.49 -18.37
CA MET A 7 -24.59 -0.71 -17.54
C MET A 7 -23.17 -1.27 -17.52
N LEU A 8 -22.48 -1.25 -18.66
CA LEU A 8 -21.08 -1.69 -18.76
C LEU A 8 -20.15 -0.83 -17.87
N ASN A 9 -20.28 0.50 -17.89
CA ASN A 9 -19.48 1.38 -17.04
C ASN A 9 -19.74 1.13 -15.54
N VAL A 10 -21.00 0.90 -15.17
CA VAL A 10 -21.36 0.57 -13.77
C VAL A 10 -20.75 -0.76 -13.33
N GLN A 11 -20.72 -1.76 -14.21
CA GLN A 11 -20.06 -3.04 -13.94
C GLN A 11 -18.56 -2.85 -13.68
N PHE A 12 -17.86 -2.04 -14.48
CA PHE A 12 -16.44 -1.74 -14.25
C PHE A 12 -16.18 -1.12 -12.87
N PHE A 13 -17.01 -0.19 -12.42
CA PHE A 13 -16.87 0.39 -11.08
C PHE A 13 -17.14 -0.63 -9.98
N HIS A 14 -18.15 -1.49 -10.16
CA HIS A 14 -18.48 -2.54 -9.22
C HIS A 14 -17.34 -3.56 -9.09
N ASP A 15 -16.75 -3.97 -10.20
CA ASP A 15 -15.61 -4.90 -10.21
C ASP A 15 -14.39 -4.30 -9.53
N ALA A 16 -14.07 -3.02 -9.81
CA ALA A 16 -12.98 -2.32 -9.14
C ALA A 16 -13.19 -2.21 -7.62
N LEU A 17 -14.41 -1.86 -7.19
CA LEU A 17 -14.77 -1.82 -5.77
C LEU A 17 -14.65 -3.21 -5.12
N GLY A 18 -15.12 -4.25 -5.80
CA GLY A 18 -15.01 -5.64 -5.33
C GLY A 18 -13.55 -6.07 -5.15
N MET A 19 -12.65 -5.64 -6.03
CA MET A 19 -11.21 -5.88 -5.87
C MET A 19 -10.66 -5.17 -4.63
N CYS A 20 -11.02 -3.91 -4.39
CA CYS A 20 -10.62 -3.18 -3.18
C CYS A 20 -11.17 -3.82 -1.90
N GLU A 21 -12.44 -4.26 -1.90
CA GLU A 21 -13.05 -4.96 -0.76
C GLU A 21 -12.33 -6.27 -0.45
N ARG A 22 -11.92 -7.03 -1.47
CA ARG A 22 -11.17 -8.28 -1.26
C ARG A 22 -9.84 -8.00 -0.59
N ILE A 23 -9.07 -7.02 -1.08
CA ILE A 23 -7.79 -6.64 -0.47
C ILE A 23 -8.01 -6.19 0.98
N TYR A 24 -9.04 -5.39 1.24
CA TYR A 24 -9.33 -4.88 2.58
C TYR A 24 -9.84 -5.97 3.54
N ARG A 25 -10.68 -6.91 3.06
CA ARG A 25 -11.27 -7.98 3.88
C ARG A 25 -10.35 -9.17 4.10
N THR A 26 -9.22 -9.26 3.39
CA THR A 26 -8.19 -10.28 3.62
C THR A 26 -6.92 -9.68 4.24
N PRO A 27 -6.99 -9.05 5.43
CA PRO A 27 -5.78 -8.58 6.08
C PRO A 27 -4.90 -9.76 6.49
N LEU A 28 -3.59 -9.55 6.48
CA LEU A 28 -2.64 -10.52 7.02
C LEU A 28 -2.90 -10.72 8.53
N PRO A 29 -2.80 -11.95 9.04
CA PRO A 29 -2.99 -12.20 10.47
C PRO A 29 -1.91 -11.46 11.29
N LEU A 30 -2.31 -10.62 12.24
CA LEU A 30 -1.38 -9.88 13.11
C LEU A 30 -0.34 -10.77 13.82
N THR A 31 -0.67 -12.03 14.06
CA THR A 31 0.24 -13.01 14.65
C THR A 31 1.42 -13.30 13.73
N TYR A 32 1.22 -13.32 12.41
CA TYR A 32 2.28 -13.53 11.42
C TYR A 32 3.33 -12.42 11.52
N THR A 33 2.90 -11.17 11.35
CA THR A 33 3.76 -9.98 11.41
C THR A 33 4.54 -9.92 12.73
N ARG A 34 3.84 -10.11 13.86
CA ARG A 34 4.50 -10.13 15.18
C ARG A 34 5.49 -11.27 15.37
N HIS A 35 5.21 -12.44 14.79
CA HIS A 35 6.12 -13.58 14.89
C HIS A 35 7.38 -13.35 14.05
N THR A 36 7.22 -12.82 12.84
CA THR A 36 8.33 -12.46 11.94
C THR A 36 9.27 -11.45 12.60
N SER A 37 8.77 -10.34 13.14
CA SER A 37 9.64 -9.35 13.81
C SER A 37 10.38 -9.93 15.03
N ARG A 38 9.73 -10.79 15.82
CA ARG A 38 10.37 -11.46 16.97
C ARG A 38 11.47 -12.42 16.53
N PHE A 39 11.19 -13.21 15.49
CA PHE A 39 12.18 -14.11 14.90
C PHE A 39 13.39 -13.33 14.37
N LEU A 40 13.14 -12.22 13.65
CA LEU A 40 14.19 -11.35 13.13
C LEU A 40 15.07 -10.77 14.25
N LEU A 41 14.46 -10.31 15.35
CA LEU A 41 15.21 -9.82 16.51
C LEU A 41 16.10 -10.88 17.14
N ILE A 42 15.61 -12.12 17.27
CA ILE A 42 16.42 -13.24 17.79
C ILE A 42 17.59 -13.51 16.83
N TRP A 43 17.33 -13.54 15.53
CA TRP A 43 18.36 -13.75 14.51
C TRP A 43 19.46 -12.66 14.54
N LEU A 44 19.06 -11.38 14.59
CA LEU A 44 19.99 -10.25 14.69
C LEU A 44 20.78 -10.26 16.01
N THR A 45 20.16 -10.69 17.11
CA THR A 45 20.85 -10.85 18.39
C THR A 45 21.87 -11.99 18.35
N SER A 46 21.61 -13.05 17.57
CA SER A 46 22.55 -14.17 17.38
C SER A 46 23.71 -13.84 16.42
N LEU A 47 23.50 -12.89 15.51
CA LEU A 47 24.45 -12.49 14.47
C LEU A 47 25.87 -12.12 14.98
N PRO A 48 26.06 -11.31 16.04
CA PRO A 48 27.40 -10.98 16.52
C PRO A 48 28.19 -12.20 17.02
N PHE A 49 27.53 -13.22 17.56
CA PHE A 49 28.21 -14.45 17.98
C PHE A 49 28.73 -15.24 16.78
N ALA A 50 28.01 -15.23 15.66
CA ALA A 50 28.44 -15.87 14.42
C ALA A 50 29.59 -15.11 13.73
N LEU A 51 29.60 -13.78 13.81
CA LEU A 51 30.60 -12.93 13.14
C LEU A 51 31.87 -12.68 13.97
N TRP A 52 31.91 -13.10 15.24
CA TRP A 52 33.05 -12.82 16.12
C TRP A 52 34.37 -13.40 15.61
N ALA A 53 34.37 -14.65 15.10
CA ALA A 53 35.59 -15.32 14.65
C ALA A 53 36.34 -14.60 13.51
N PRO A 54 35.69 -14.15 12.42
CA PRO A 54 36.36 -13.41 11.36
C PRO A 54 36.61 -11.93 11.65
N PHE A 55 35.72 -11.22 12.37
CA PHE A 55 35.75 -9.76 12.45
C PHE A 55 36.18 -9.18 13.81
N HIS A 56 36.15 -9.95 14.91
CA HIS A 56 36.47 -9.49 16.26
C HIS A 56 35.76 -8.15 16.61
N TRP A 57 36.52 -7.08 16.81
CA TRP A 57 35.98 -5.75 17.12
C TRP A 57 35.22 -5.11 15.96
N GLY A 58 35.51 -5.52 14.72
CA GLY A 58 34.76 -5.13 13.52
C GLY A 58 33.35 -5.73 13.48
N THR A 59 33.04 -6.73 14.31
CA THR A 59 31.71 -7.33 14.39
C THR A 59 30.64 -6.33 14.80
N ILE A 60 30.98 -5.36 15.67
CA ILE A 60 30.03 -4.35 16.18
C ILE A 60 29.49 -3.44 15.06
N PRO A 61 30.33 -2.73 14.28
CA PRO A 61 29.82 -1.88 13.20
C PRO A 61 29.14 -2.67 12.09
N VAL A 62 29.62 -3.89 11.78
CA VAL A 62 29.03 -4.75 10.75
C VAL A 62 27.66 -5.27 11.17
N SER A 63 27.50 -5.77 12.39
CA SER A 63 26.21 -6.26 12.89
C SER A 63 25.19 -5.13 13.05
N LEU A 64 25.64 -3.94 13.45
CA LEU A 64 24.80 -2.75 13.53
C LEU A 64 24.28 -2.35 12.15
N LEU A 65 25.15 -2.30 11.14
CA LEU A 65 24.79 -1.98 9.76
C LEU A 65 23.75 -2.98 9.22
N ILE A 66 24.01 -4.28 9.38
CA ILE A 66 23.09 -5.34 8.95
C ILE A 66 21.74 -5.21 9.67
N SER A 67 21.75 -4.99 10.99
CA SER A 67 20.52 -4.81 11.77
C SER A 67 19.70 -3.61 11.31
N MET A 68 20.36 -2.47 11.03
CA MET A 68 19.69 -1.27 10.52
C MET A 68 18.98 -1.54 9.19
N LEU A 69 19.65 -2.23 8.27
CA LEU A 69 19.07 -2.57 6.97
C LEU A 69 17.90 -3.55 7.08
N LEU A 70 18.05 -4.64 7.86
CA LEU A 70 17.02 -5.66 7.98
C LEU A 70 15.80 -5.19 8.79
N LEU A 71 16.01 -4.43 9.88
CA LEU A 71 14.90 -3.84 10.64
C LEU A 71 14.16 -2.79 9.81
N GLY A 72 14.88 -2.00 9.01
CA GLY A 72 14.26 -1.06 8.08
C GLY A 72 13.39 -1.77 7.04
N ILE A 73 13.82 -2.91 6.52
CA ILE A 73 13.02 -3.74 5.59
C ILE A 73 11.78 -4.30 6.30
N ASP A 74 11.91 -4.78 7.55
CA ASP A 74 10.78 -5.30 8.33
C ASP A 74 9.71 -4.21 8.51
N GLU A 75 10.11 -3.00 8.87
CA GLU A 75 9.20 -1.87 9.07
C GLU A 75 8.50 -1.43 7.76
N ILE A 76 9.23 -1.39 6.64
CA ILE A 76 8.62 -1.14 5.32
C ILE A 76 7.64 -2.27 4.97
N GLY A 77 7.99 -3.51 5.30
CA GLY A 77 7.11 -4.68 5.14
C GLY A 77 5.78 -4.47 5.85
N VAL A 78 5.81 -4.11 7.14
CA VAL A 78 4.61 -3.82 7.94
C VAL A 78 3.74 -2.73 7.30
N GLN A 79 4.34 -1.66 6.76
CA GLN A 79 3.60 -0.59 6.08
C GLN A 79 2.90 -1.08 4.80
N ILE A 80 3.55 -1.98 4.05
CA ILE A 80 2.99 -2.55 2.81
C ILE A 80 1.84 -3.52 3.12
N GLU A 81 1.82 -4.16 4.29
CA GLU A 81 0.72 -5.02 4.74
C GLU A 81 -0.61 -4.24 4.93
N GLU A 82 -0.54 -2.92 5.20
CA GLU A 82 -1.70 -2.04 5.34
C GLU A 82 -1.77 -0.96 4.24
N PRO A 83 -2.04 -1.34 2.97
CA PRO A 83 -1.91 -0.43 1.83
C PRO A 83 -2.85 0.78 1.89
N PHE A 84 -4.06 0.61 2.42
CA PHE A 84 -5.04 1.70 2.49
C PHE A 84 -4.76 2.72 3.60
N GLY A 85 -3.90 2.39 4.57
CA GLY A 85 -3.48 3.33 5.61
C GLY A 85 -2.51 4.41 5.09
N VAL A 86 -1.74 4.08 4.04
CA VAL A 86 -0.73 4.97 3.44
C VAL A 86 -1.20 5.66 2.15
N LEU A 87 -2.27 5.15 1.52
CA LEU A 87 -2.81 5.72 0.28
C LEU A 87 -3.57 7.05 0.55
N PRO A 88 -3.36 8.11 -0.25
CA PRO A 88 -4.06 9.37 -0.11
C PRO A 88 -5.48 9.29 -0.73
N LEU A 89 -6.36 8.48 -0.13
CA LEU A 89 -7.71 8.23 -0.64
C LEU A 89 -8.53 9.52 -0.79
N ASP A 90 -8.41 10.45 0.15
CA ASP A 90 -9.11 11.73 0.09
C ASP A 90 -8.70 12.56 -1.14
N ALA A 91 -7.41 12.56 -1.48
CA ALA A 91 -6.91 13.27 -2.66
C ALA A 91 -7.40 12.60 -3.96
N ILE A 92 -7.45 11.27 -4.00
CA ILE A 92 -7.97 10.50 -5.13
C ILE A 92 -9.47 10.78 -5.32
N CYS A 93 -10.26 10.76 -4.24
CA CYS A 93 -11.69 11.07 -4.27
C CYS A 93 -11.94 12.52 -4.71
N THR A 94 -11.18 13.47 -4.17
CA THR A 94 -11.25 14.89 -4.56
C THR A 94 -10.96 15.05 -6.06
N ARG A 95 -9.94 14.34 -6.57
CA ARG A 95 -9.61 14.39 -8.00
C ARG A 95 -10.74 13.84 -8.87
N ALA A 96 -11.32 12.70 -8.50
CA ALA A 96 -12.44 12.11 -9.22
C ALA A 96 -13.68 13.02 -9.21
N GLU A 97 -13.96 13.72 -8.10
CA GLU A 97 -15.04 14.71 -8.03
C GLU A 97 -14.80 15.87 -9.00
N LEU A 98 -13.58 16.42 -9.01
CA LEU A 98 -13.22 17.52 -9.89
C LEU A 98 -13.37 17.13 -11.37
N ASP A 99 -12.89 15.95 -11.74
CA ASP A 99 -13.01 15.45 -13.12
C ASP A 99 -14.49 15.27 -13.51
N CYS A 100 -15.35 14.73 -12.62
CA CYS A 100 -16.80 14.64 -12.86
C CYS A 100 -17.46 16.01 -13.03
N ARG A 101 -17.12 16.98 -12.18
CA ARG A 101 -17.64 18.36 -12.25
C ARG A 101 -17.22 19.05 -13.55
N GLN A 102 -16.01 18.81 -14.03
CA GLN A 102 -15.53 19.37 -15.28
C GLN A 102 -16.35 18.86 -16.47
N VAL A 103 -16.57 17.55 -16.56
CA VAL A 103 -17.39 16.96 -17.63
C VAL A 103 -18.82 17.49 -17.59
N LEU A 104 -19.41 17.63 -16.40
CA LEU A 104 -20.75 18.20 -16.25
C LEU A 104 -20.80 19.66 -16.75
N ASN A 105 -19.81 20.48 -16.37
CA ASN A 105 -19.74 21.87 -16.81
C ASN A 105 -19.59 21.99 -18.33
N GLU A 106 -18.77 21.15 -18.97
CA GLU A 106 -18.62 21.13 -20.43
C GLU A 106 -19.96 20.80 -21.13
N GLN A 107 -20.75 19.88 -20.59
CA GLN A 107 -22.07 19.55 -21.15
C GLN A 107 -23.09 20.68 -20.98
N VAL A 108 -23.08 21.35 -19.83
CA VAL A 108 -23.95 22.52 -19.58
C VAL A 108 -23.61 23.65 -20.54
N LEU A 109 -22.32 23.97 -20.71
CA LEU A 109 -21.88 25.01 -21.64
C LEU A 109 -22.24 24.68 -23.10
N ALA A 110 -22.10 23.41 -23.50
CA ALA A 110 -22.50 22.97 -24.84
C ALA A 110 -24.02 23.09 -25.06
N SER A 111 -24.85 22.83 -24.05
CA SER A 111 -26.31 22.99 -24.16
C SER A 111 -26.74 24.45 -24.28
N GLN A 112 -25.98 25.37 -23.70
CA GLN A 112 -26.26 26.81 -23.70
C GLN A 112 -25.86 27.53 -24.99
N TYR A 113 -25.09 26.88 -25.87
CA TYR A 113 -24.66 27.41 -27.18
C TYR A 113 -25.57 26.96 -28.34
N VAL A 114 -26.48 26.01 -28.07
CA VAL A 114 -27.41 25.45 -29.07
C VAL A 114 -28.75 26.21 -29.08
N GLU A 115 -29.00 27.07 -28.09
CA GLU A 115 -30.05 28.11 -28.10
C GLU A 115 -29.49 29.47 -28.54
#